data_AF-A0A2V9UA53-F1
#
_entry.id   AF-A0A2V9UA53-F1
#
_cell.length_a   1.000
_cell.length_b   1.000
_cell.length_c   1.000
_cell.angle_alpha   90.00
_cell.angle_beta   90.00
_cell.angle_gamma   90.00
#
_symmetry.space_group_name_H-M   'P 1'
#
loop_
_entity.id
_entity.type
_entity.pdbx_description
1 polymer ?
#
loop_
_entity_poly.entity_id
_entity_poly.type
_entity_poly.pdbx_seq_one_letter_code
_entity_poly.pdbx_strand_id
1 'polypeptide(L)'
;MTYWKQFETQVSGWPNIATHPHRFGGREFRLGSAEVGHVHTGGIVDIPFPRAIHDELLTQGLAENHRWVPNSGWVTFQMRSQEDLHHGLWLMRISYLRYALKSASDAHKLLERESRELHLSPQLRSLLGQFVPREQVAS
;
A
#
# COMPACT_ATOMS: atom_id res chain seq x y z
N MET A 1 -4.84 21.33 -8.55
CA MET A 1 -4.05 20.12 -8.92
C MET A 1 -4.98 18.91 -8.86
N THR A 2 -5.00 18.04 -9.86
CA THR A 2 -5.89 16.85 -9.86
C THR A 2 -5.52 15.88 -8.73
N TYR A 3 -6.49 15.11 -8.21
CA TYR A 3 -6.25 14.19 -7.08
C TYR A 3 -5.13 13.19 -7.36
N TRP A 4 -5.04 12.63 -8.57
CA TRP A 4 -3.98 11.69 -8.93
C TRP A 4 -2.57 12.32 -8.94
N LYS A 5 -2.45 13.62 -9.24
CA LYS A 5 -1.16 14.33 -9.14
C LYS A 5 -0.76 14.57 -7.68
N GLN A 6 -1.73 14.90 -6.83
CA GLN A 6 -1.50 15.01 -5.39
C GLN A 6 -1.09 13.67 -4.79
N PHE A 7 -1.76 12.58 -5.19
CA PHE A 7 -1.40 11.22 -4.83
C PHE A 7 0.04 10.89 -5.24
N GLU A 8 0.39 11.15 -6.50
CA GLU A 8 1.76 10.93 -6.99
C GLU A 8 2.80 11.70 -6.18
N THR A 9 2.56 13.00 -5.93
CA THR A 9 3.48 13.83 -5.14
C THR A 9 3.66 13.28 -3.73
N GLN A 10 2.58 12.86 -3.06
CA GLN A 10 2.65 12.35 -1.70
C GLN A 10 3.37 11.00 -1.61
N VAL A 11 3.02 10.05 -2.48
CA VAL A 11 3.66 8.72 -2.48
C VAL A 11 5.14 8.80 -2.88
N SER A 12 5.49 9.67 -3.84
CA SER A 12 6.89 9.89 -4.23
C SER A 12 7.74 10.50 -3.11
N GLY A 13 7.10 11.17 -2.14
CA GLY A 13 7.78 11.72 -0.96
C GLY A 13 8.05 10.70 0.15
N TRP A 14 7.56 9.46 0.03
CA TRP A 14 7.79 8.45 1.05
C TRP A 14 9.23 7.93 1.04
N PRO A 15 9.78 7.56 2.21
CA PRO A 15 11.16 7.08 2.28
C PRO A 15 11.40 5.88 1.38
N ASN A 16 12.44 5.95 0.55
CA ASN A 16 12.90 4.90 -0.36
C ASN A 16 11.93 4.52 -1.50
N ILE A 17 10.94 5.35 -1.81
CA ILE A 17 10.12 5.19 -3.01
C ILE A 17 10.87 5.73 -4.23
N ALA A 18 10.98 4.88 -5.26
CA ALA A 18 11.34 5.27 -6.61
C ALA A 18 10.09 5.32 -7.49
N THR A 19 9.98 6.33 -8.36
CA THR A 19 8.82 6.53 -9.23
C THR A 19 9.19 6.36 -10.69
N HIS A 20 8.45 5.49 -11.38
CA HIS A 20 8.69 5.13 -12.79
C HIS A 20 7.44 5.41 -13.65
N PRO A 21 7.59 5.69 -14.96
CA PRO A 21 6.46 5.66 -15.88
C PRO A 21 5.84 4.26 -15.92
N HIS A 22 4.51 4.17 -15.81
CA HIS A 22 3.82 2.89 -15.97
C HIS A 22 3.47 2.63 -17.44
N ARG A 23 3.64 1.38 -17.92
CA ARG A 23 3.49 0.99 -19.33
C ARG A 23 2.09 1.23 -19.92
N PHE A 24 1.07 1.36 -19.08
CA PHE A 24 -0.32 1.64 -19.47
C PHE A 24 -0.74 3.09 -19.18
N GLY A 25 0.24 3.98 -19.03
CA GLY A 25 0.02 5.36 -18.63
C GLY A 25 -0.12 5.49 -17.11
N GLY A 26 0.42 6.57 -16.55
CA GLY A 26 0.47 6.80 -15.12
C GLY A 26 1.85 6.56 -14.51
N ARG A 27 1.88 6.28 -13.20
CA ARG A 27 3.11 6.26 -12.38
C ARG A 27 3.12 5.05 -11.47
N GLU A 28 4.21 4.30 -11.53
CA GLU A 28 4.50 3.14 -10.71
C GLU A 28 5.44 3.53 -9.57
N PHE A 29 5.16 3.04 -8.36
CA PHE A 29 5.95 3.30 -7.17
C PHE A 29 6.59 2.00 -6.67
N ARG A 30 7.90 2.03 -6.46
CA ARG A 30 8.67 0.86 -6.04
C ARG A 30 9.46 1.17 -4.78
N LEU A 31 9.54 0.19 -3.87
CA LEU A 31 10.50 0.18 -2.77
C LEU A 31 11.56 -0.88 -3.09
N GLY A 32 12.77 -0.42 -3.43
CA GLY A 32 13.79 -1.28 -4.02
C GLY A 32 13.29 -1.92 -5.33
N SER A 33 13.36 -3.25 -5.43
CA SER A 33 12.85 -3.98 -6.59
C SER A 33 11.36 -4.30 -6.53
N ALA A 34 10.66 -3.94 -5.46
CA ALA A 34 9.29 -4.38 -5.24
C ALA A 34 8.26 -3.29 -5.57
N GLU A 35 7.28 -3.62 -6.41
CA GLU A 35 6.17 -2.72 -6.71
C GLU A 35 5.24 -2.63 -5.50
N VAL A 36 4.99 -1.40 -5.08
CA VAL A 36 4.06 -1.06 -3.99
C VAL A 36 2.67 -0.82 -4.55
N GLY A 37 2.57 -0.36 -5.79
CA GLY A 37 1.33 -0.04 -6.51
C GLY A 37 1.58 1.05 -7.55
N HIS A 38 0.54 1.40 -8.29
CA HIS A 38 0.60 2.44 -9.31
C HIS A 38 -0.70 3.23 -9.41
N VAL A 39 -0.60 4.43 -9.99
CA VAL A 39 -1.75 5.29 -10.29
C VAL A 39 -1.80 5.60 -11.78
N HIS A 40 -2.95 5.41 -12.40
CA HIS A 40 -3.20 5.81 -13.79
C HIS A 40 -3.62 7.28 -13.89
N THR A 41 -3.35 7.88 -15.06
CA THR A 41 -3.95 9.17 -15.43
C THR A 41 -5.48 9.03 -15.40
N GLY A 42 -6.15 9.75 -14.50
CA GLY A 42 -7.59 9.58 -14.25
C GLY A 42 -7.96 9.07 -12.86
N GLY A 43 -6.97 8.71 -12.03
CA GLY A 43 -7.18 8.45 -10.61
C GLY A 43 -7.53 7.02 -10.24
N ILE A 44 -7.39 6.07 -11.17
CA ILE A 44 -7.41 4.64 -10.83
C ILE A 44 -6.08 4.31 -10.15
N VAL A 45 -6.15 3.68 -8.98
CA VAL A 45 -5.01 3.21 -8.19
C VAL A 45 -5.11 1.70 -8.10
N ASP A 46 -4.07 1.00 -8.53
CA ASP A 46 -3.99 -0.45 -8.49
C ASP A 46 -2.84 -0.87 -7.56
N ILE A 47 -3.16 -1.76 -6.62
CA ILE A 47 -2.28 -2.06 -5.49
C ILE A 47 -2.17 -3.58 -5.31
N PRO A 48 -0.95 -4.15 -5.38
CA PRO A 48 -0.72 -5.55 -5.10
C PRO A 48 -0.67 -5.81 -3.59
N PHE A 49 -1.51 -6.73 -3.11
CA PHE A 49 -1.52 -7.21 -1.73
C PHE A 49 -1.29 -8.73 -1.64
N PRO A 50 -0.68 -9.21 -0.54
CA PRO A 50 -0.77 -10.62 -0.14
C PRO A 50 -2.24 -11.03 0.07
N ARG A 51 -2.57 -12.29 -0.26
CA ARG A 51 -3.95 -12.77 -0.28
C ARG A 51 -4.74 -12.49 1.01
N ALA A 52 -4.13 -12.69 2.17
CA ALA A 52 -4.80 -12.45 3.45
C ALA A 52 -5.16 -10.97 3.68
N ILE A 53 -4.29 -10.03 3.27
CA ILE A 53 -4.57 -8.59 3.38
C ILE A 53 -5.63 -8.19 2.33
N HIS A 54 -5.50 -8.69 1.11
CA HIS A 54 -6.49 -8.50 0.05
C HIS A 54 -7.89 -8.90 0.51
N ASP A 55 -8.05 -10.12 1.01
CA ASP A 55 -9.36 -10.66 1.41
C ASP A 55 -9.96 -9.89 2.60
N GLU A 56 -9.12 -9.44 3.54
CA GLU A 56 -9.55 -8.58 4.65
C GLU A 56 -10.06 -7.22 4.13
N LEU A 57 -9.33 -6.57 3.22
CA LEU A 57 -9.73 -5.28 2.65
C LEU A 57 -11.07 -5.39 1.90
N LEU A 58 -11.29 -6.46 1.15
CA LEU A 58 -12.57 -6.69 0.46
C LEU A 58 -13.71 -7.00 1.44
N THR A 59 -13.45 -7.83 2.45
CA THR A 59 -14.47 -8.20 3.45
C THR A 59 -14.98 -6.97 4.21
N GLN A 60 -14.09 -6.00 4.48
CA GLN A 60 -14.45 -4.75 5.13
C GLN A 60 -15.00 -3.67 4.17
N GLY A 61 -15.09 -3.95 2.86
CA GLY A 61 -15.52 -2.97 1.87
C GLY A 61 -14.55 -1.80 1.69
N LEU A 62 -13.27 -1.99 2.05
CA LEU A 62 -12.23 -0.97 1.98
C LEU A 62 -11.55 -0.91 0.61
N ALA A 63 -11.77 -1.90 -0.26
CA ALA A 63 -11.27 -1.91 -1.63
C ALA A 63 -12.18 -2.75 -2.52
N GLU A 64 -11.97 -2.68 -3.84
CA GLU A 64 -12.65 -3.51 -4.83
C GLU A 64 -11.66 -4.49 -5.49
N ASN A 65 -12.16 -5.63 -5.95
CA ASN A 65 -11.37 -6.58 -6.74
C ASN A 65 -10.78 -5.88 -7.98
N HIS A 66 -9.56 -6.26 -8.36
CA HIS A 66 -8.96 -5.68 -9.55
C HIS A 66 -9.79 -6.00 -10.81
N ARG A 67 -10.17 -4.95 -11.54
CA ARG A 67 -11.16 -5.03 -12.64
C ARG A 67 -10.78 -6.03 -13.75
N TRP A 68 -9.48 -6.18 -14.01
CA TRP A 68 -8.96 -6.98 -15.12
C TRP A 68 -8.32 -8.30 -14.70
N VAL A 69 -7.93 -8.44 -13.44
CA VAL A 69 -7.30 -9.65 -12.89
C VAL A 69 -7.89 -9.97 -11.52
N PRO A 70 -9.21 -10.26 -11.44
CA PRO A 70 -9.94 -10.35 -10.18
C PRO A 70 -9.53 -11.53 -9.29
N ASN A 71 -8.93 -12.58 -9.87
CA ASN A 71 -8.41 -13.73 -9.12
C ASN A 71 -6.93 -13.57 -8.75
N SER A 72 -6.48 -12.33 -8.53
CA SER A 72 -5.12 -12.02 -8.11
C SER A 72 -5.10 -11.45 -6.68
N GLY A 73 -3.93 -11.03 -6.21
CA GLY A 73 -3.80 -10.25 -4.98
C GLY A 73 -4.00 -8.74 -5.19
N TRP A 74 -4.34 -8.31 -6.41
CA TRP A 74 -4.51 -6.90 -6.75
C TRP A 74 -5.90 -6.40 -6.38
N VAL A 75 -5.94 -5.18 -5.86
CA VAL A 75 -7.16 -4.39 -5.72
C VAL A 75 -7.12 -3.20 -6.67
N THR A 76 -8.29 -2.72 -7.08
CA THR A 76 -8.47 -1.46 -7.80
C THR A 76 -9.25 -0.48 -6.91
N PHE A 77 -8.84 0.78 -6.90
CA PHE A 77 -9.56 1.87 -6.24
C PHE A 77 -9.63 3.10 -7.14
N GLN A 78 -10.80 3.74 -7.22
CA GLN A 78 -11.00 4.91 -8.07
C GLN A 78 -11.10 6.19 -7.23
N MET A 79 -10.13 7.08 -7.39
CA MET A 79 -10.16 8.40 -6.78
C MET A 79 -11.01 9.38 -7.59
N ARG A 80 -12.03 9.97 -6.96
CA ARG A 80 -12.91 11.01 -7.54
C ARG A 80 -13.05 12.24 -6.64
N SER A 81 -12.65 12.14 -5.38
CA SER A 81 -12.78 13.18 -4.37
C SER A 81 -11.52 13.32 -3.51
N GLN A 82 -11.52 14.31 -2.62
CA GLN A 82 -10.47 14.48 -1.61
C GLN A 82 -10.48 13.35 -0.58
N GLU A 83 -11.66 12.83 -0.23
CA GLU A 83 -11.79 11.69 0.67
C GLU A 83 -11.18 10.44 0.03
N ASP A 84 -11.46 10.22 -1.26
CA ASP A 84 -10.86 9.11 -1.99
C ASP A 84 -9.33 9.24 -2.09
N LEU A 85 -8.80 10.46 -2.23
CA LEU A 85 -7.35 10.68 -2.18
C LEU A 85 -6.76 10.17 -0.86
N HIS A 86 -7.38 10.51 0.28
CA HIS A 86 -6.92 10.04 1.58
C HIS A 86 -7.03 8.51 1.70
N HIS A 87 -8.15 7.93 1.24
CA HIS A 87 -8.37 6.49 1.28
C HIS A 87 -7.40 5.72 0.37
N GLY A 88 -7.14 6.22 -0.84
CA GLY A 88 -6.14 5.66 -1.74
C GLY A 88 -4.74 5.70 -1.12
N LEU A 89 -4.37 6.83 -0.49
CA LEU A 89 -3.07 6.95 0.20
C LEU A 89 -2.97 5.97 1.37
N TRP A 90 -4.07 5.75 2.10
CA TRP A 90 -4.16 4.77 3.18
C TRP A 90 -3.92 3.35 2.67
N LEU A 91 -4.60 2.92 1.60
CA LEU A 91 -4.37 1.62 0.97
C LEU A 91 -2.92 1.47 0.50
N MET A 92 -2.40 2.49 -0.18
CA MET A 92 -1.03 2.49 -0.68
C MET A 92 0.01 2.41 0.45
N ARG A 93 -0.30 3.01 1.61
CA ARG A 93 0.56 2.96 2.80
C ARG A 93 0.61 1.56 3.41
N ILE A 94 -0.49 0.81 3.42
CA ILE A 94 -0.50 -0.60 3.85
C ILE A 94 0.43 -1.44 2.95
N SER A 95 0.37 -1.24 1.64
CA SER A 95 1.27 -1.94 0.70
C SER A 95 2.72 -1.51 0.89
N TYR A 96 2.98 -0.24 1.22
CA TYR A 96 4.34 0.24 1.54
C TYR A 96 4.90 -0.45 2.80
N LEU A 97 4.09 -0.54 3.86
CA LEU A 97 4.54 -1.06 5.15
C LEU A 97 5.02 -2.50 5.07
N ARG A 98 4.38 -3.37 4.26
CA ARG A 98 4.82 -4.77 4.12
C ARG A 98 6.26 -4.92 3.63
N TYR A 99 6.79 -3.91 2.96
CA TYR A 99 8.19 -3.87 2.52
C TYR A 99 9.06 -3.09 3.49
N ALA A 100 8.59 -1.94 3.97
CA ALA A 100 9.34 -1.11 4.92
C ALA A 100 9.63 -1.86 6.24
N LEU A 101 8.70 -2.69 6.72
CA LEU A 101 8.88 -3.49 7.94
C LEU A 101 10.03 -4.49 7.83
N LYS A 102 10.34 -4.98 6.62
CA LYS A 102 11.42 -5.97 6.42
C LYS A 102 12.82 -5.37 6.55
N SER A 103 12.97 -4.07 6.34
CA SER A 103 14.26 -3.37 6.35
C SER A 103 14.38 -2.31 7.44
N ALA A 104 13.31 -2.07 8.20
CA ALA A 104 13.33 -1.13 9.32
C ALA A 104 14.27 -1.63 10.44
N SER A 105 15.05 -0.71 11.00
CA SER A 105 15.92 -1.00 12.16
C SER A 105 15.14 -1.40 13.40
N ASP A 106 13.95 -0.84 13.59
CA ASP A 106 12.99 -1.20 14.64
C ASP A 106 11.60 -1.37 14.00
N ALA A 107 11.40 -2.55 13.42
CA ALA A 107 10.18 -2.91 12.70
C ALA A 107 8.94 -2.96 13.61
N HIS A 108 9.11 -3.36 14.88
CA HIS A 108 8.02 -3.36 15.86
C HIS A 108 7.53 -1.94 16.14
N LYS A 109 8.44 -1.01 16.44
CA LYS A 109 8.09 0.39 16.68
C LYS A 109 7.49 1.06 15.45
N LEU A 110 7.97 0.73 14.25
CA LEU A 110 7.37 1.19 13.00
C LEU A 110 5.92 0.71 12.88
N LEU A 111 5.66 -0.58 13.07
CA LEU A 111 4.32 -1.15 13.01
C LEU A 111 3.38 -0.52 14.05
N GLU A 112 3.83 -0.33 15.29
CA GLU A 112 3.04 0.30 16.35
C GLU A 112 2.66 1.75 16.03
N ARG A 113 3.61 2.53 15.49
CA ARG A 113 3.34 3.92 15.10
C ARG A 113 2.32 3.96 13.97
N GLU A 114 2.58 3.24 12.89
CA GLU A 114 1.76 3.31 11.68
C GLU A 114 0.38 2.70 11.91
N SER A 115 0.25 1.67 12.76
CA SER A 115 -1.05 1.11 13.13
C SER A 115 -1.94 2.15 13.83
N ARG A 116 -1.36 3.03 14.65
CA ARG A 116 -2.09 4.10 15.32
C ARG A 116 -2.46 5.23 14.37
N GLU A 117 -1.50 5.68 13.56
CA GLU A 117 -1.70 6.78 12.60
C GLU A 117 -2.70 6.42 11.50
N LEU A 118 -2.70 5.16 11.05
CA LEU A 118 -3.61 4.65 10.03
C LEU A 118 -4.91 4.08 10.61
N HIS A 119 -5.07 4.06 11.93
CA HIS A 119 -6.22 3.45 12.61
C HIS A 119 -6.50 2.01 12.11
N LEU A 120 -5.46 1.19 11.97
CA LEU A 120 -5.61 -0.16 11.43
C LEU A 120 -6.49 -1.01 12.34
N SER A 121 -7.33 -1.86 11.72
CA SER A 121 -8.04 -2.89 12.46
C SER A 121 -7.04 -3.85 13.14
N PRO A 122 -7.42 -4.48 14.27
CA PRO A 122 -6.57 -5.49 14.92
C PRO A 122 -6.13 -6.60 13.94
N GLN A 123 -7.01 -6.97 13.01
CA GLN A 123 -6.74 -7.96 11.99
C GLN A 123 -5.68 -7.49 10.99
N LEU A 124 -5.80 -6.29 10.43
CA LEU A 124 -4.80 -5.73 9.51
C LEU A 124 -3.43 -5.55 10.19
N ARG A 125 -3.41 -5.09 11.45
CA ARG A 125 -2.17 -5.00 12.23
C ARG A 125 -1.52 -6.37 12.41
N SER A 126 -2.31 -7.40 12.76
CA SER A 126 -1.81 -8.77 12.91
C SER A 126 -1.21 -9.31 11.60
N LEU A 127 -1.90 -9.11 10.47
CA LEU A 127 -1.43 -9.52 9.15
C LEU A 127 -0.13 -8.81 8.75
N LEU A 128 -0.01 -7.50 9.03
CA LEU A 128 1.22 -6.76 8.79
C LEU A 128 2.37 -7.19 9.72
N GLY A 129 2.06 -7.62 10.93
CA GLY A 129 3.03 -8.17 11.89
C GLY A 129 3.81 -9.37 11.36
N GLN A 130 3.24 -10.11 10.40
CA GLN A 130 3.93 -11.23 9.75
C GLN A 130 5.15 -10.80 8.91
N PHE A 131 5.27 -9.51 8.57
CA PHE A 131 6.41 -8.95 7.84
C PHE A 131 7.50 -8.39 8.74
N VAL A 132 7.30 -8.38 10.06
CA VAL A 132 8.34 -8.03 11.03
C VAL A 132 9.38 -9.16 11.06
N PRO A 133 10.68 -8.89 10.83
CA PRO A 133 11.71 -9.92 10.92
C PRO A 133 11.69 -10.59 12.29
N ARG A 134 11.77 -11.92 12.31
CA ARG A 134 11.98 -12.66 13.57
C ARG A 134 13.38 -12.34 14.07
N GLU A 135 13.51 -12.05 15.36
CA GLU A 135 14.83 -11.97 15.99
C GLU A 135 15.55 -13.31 15.74
N GLN A 136 16.71 -13.25 15.09
CA GLN A 136 17.60 -14.40 15.09
C GLN A 136 18.10 -14.54 16.52
N VAL A 137 17.57 -15.52 17.24
CA VAL A 137 18.20 -15.98 18.48
C VAL A 137 19.56 -16.50 18.05
N ALA A 138 20.62 -15.73 18.37
CA ALA A 138 21.98 -16.21 18.21
C ALA A 138 22.13 -17.46 19.09
N SER A 139 22.27 -18.61 18.43
CA SER A 139 22.65 -19.88 19.03
C SER A 139 24.11 -19.86 19.47
#